data_AF-A0A257WAL8-F1
#
_entry.id   AF-A0A257WAL8-F1
#
_cell.length_a   1.000
_cell.length_b   1.000
_cell.length_c   1.000
_cell.angle_alpha   90.00
_cell.angle_beta   90.00
_cell.angle_gamma   90.00
#
_symmetry.space_group_name_H-M   'P 1'
#
loop_
_entity.id
_entity.type
_entity.pdbx_description
1 polymer ?
#
loop_
_entity_poly.entity_id
_entity_poly.type
_entity_poly.pdbx_seq_one_letter_code
_entity_poly.pdbx_strand_id
1 'polypeptide(L)'
;MTAENKDFLTQLPVMLRLLANPTTPHTALELCCRIRSFGWEECEPTLMAELETGSASVKQLVLGVIREESDQFGDESVRSFVLQVVSLLKDEDRLVRMSAIHAVESLRVSDDNVVAALRHIVANDEPILASQALTTLLELDLDHTVIQEIAVRFRERSE
;
A
#
# COMPACT_ATOMS: atom_id res chain seq x y z
N MET A 1 3.92 24.88 14.28
CA MET A 1 4.22 23.61 14.97
C MET A 1 4.34 23.84 16.47
N THR A 2 3.43 23.27 17.25
CA THR A 2 3.41 23.35 18.73
C THR A 2 4.46 22.45 19.37
N ALA A 3 4.73 22.60 20.67
CA ALA A 3 5.63 21.71 21.40
C ALA A 3 5.11 20.25 21.43
N GLU A 4 3.79 20.07 21.53
CA GLU A 4 3.13 18.77 21.50
C GLU A 4 3.27 18.05 20.15
N ASN A 5 3.18 18.78 19.02
CA ASN A 5 3.38 18.17 17.70
C ASN A 5 4.82 17.67 17.53
N LYS A 6 5.82 18.40 18.06
CA LYS A 6 7.21 17.96 18.02
C LYS A 6 7.42 16.68 18.82
N ASP A 7 6.84 16.61 20.02
CA ASP A 7 6.92 15.41 20.86
C ASP A 7 6.29 14.20 20.15
N PHE A 8 5.10 14.36 19.57
CA PHE A 8 4.45 13.31 18.79
C PHE A 8 5.33 12.81 17.63
N LEU A 9 5.90 13.70 16.82
CA LEU A 9 6.77 13.33 15.70
C LEU A 9 7.98 12.53 16.16
N THR A 10 8.59 12.87 17.29
CA THR A 10 9.72 12.11 17.84
C THR A 10 9.34 10.72 18.32
N GLN A 11 8.09 10.54 18.76
CA GLN A 11 7.58 9.27 19.28
C GLN A 11 6.95 8.39 18.19
N LEU A 12 6.59 8.97 17.05
CA LEU A 12 5.89 8.28 15.96
C LEU A 12 6.58 6.96 15.53
N PRO A 13 7.91 6.89 15.30
CA PRO A 13 8.57 5.63 14.95
C PRO A 13 8.38 4.53 16.01
N VAL A 14 8.51 4.91 17.29
CA VAL A 14 8.36 3.98 18.41
C VAL A 14 6.91 3.51 18.52
N MET A 15 5.96 4.43 18.35
CA MET A 15 4.54 4.12 18.35
C MET A 15 4.18 3.16 17.22
N LEU A 16 4.67 3.38 15.99
CA LEU A 16 4.45 2.49 14.85
C LEU A 16 4.94 1.07 15.14
N ARG A 17 6.12 0.92 15.74
CA ARG A 17 6.68 -0.39 16.11
C ARG A 17 5.88 -1.11 17.20
N LEU A 18 5.37 -0.37 18.19
CA LEU A 18 4.53 -0.92 19.25
C LEU A 18 3.16 -1.35 18.73
N LEU A 19 2.55 -0.51 17.88
CA LEU A 19 1.26 -0.80 17.28
C LEU A 19 1.36 -1.92 16.26
N ALA A 20 2.44 -2.01 15.48
CA ALA A 20 2.65 -3.10 14.53
C ALA A 20 2.68 -4.51 15.16
N ASN A 21 2.78 -4.61 16.49
CA ASN A 21 2.58 -5.88 17.19
C ASN A 21 1.11 -6.31 17.10
N PRO A 22 0.81 -7.53 16.57
CA PRO A 22 -0.56 -8.00 16.36
C PRO A 22 -1.37 -8.18 17.66
N THR A 23 -0.72 -8.17 18.82
CA THR A 23 -1.39 -8.24 20.12
C THR A 23 -1.88 -6.87 20.62
N THR A 24 -1.46 -5.79 19.97
CA THR A 24 -1.86 -4.43 20.33
C THR A 24 -3.16 -4.08 19.60
N PRO A 25 -4.29 -3.89 20.32
CA PRO A 25 -5.55 -3.55 19.69
C PRO A 25 -5.48 -2.12 19.13
N HIS A 26 -5.54 -2.01 17.81
CA HIS A 26 -5.67 -0.75 17.09
C HIS A 26 -6.16 -1.04 15.67
N THR A 27 -6.76 -0.03 15.04
CA THR A 27 -7.02 -0.04 13.60
C THR A 27 -6.09 0.92 12.88
N ALA A 28 -5.81 0.64 11.60
CA ALA A 28 -5.09 1.59 10.75
C ALA A 28 -5.83 2.94 10.68
N LEU A 29 -7.16 2.92 10.68
CA LEU A 29 -8.03 4.09 10.68
C LEU A 29 -7.82 4.99 11.91
N GLU A 30 -7.79 4.42 13.11
CA GLU A 30 -7.53 5.18 14.35
C GLU A 30 -6.17 5.86 14.32
N LEU A 31 -5.14 5.14 13.86
CA LEU A 31 -3.79 5.68 13.72
C LEU A 31 -3.73 6.77 12.64
N CYS A 32 -4.41 6.58 11.51
CA CYS A 32 -4.54 7.57 10.44
C CYS A 32 -5.15 8.88 10.95
N CYS A 33 -6.30 8.81 11.62
CA CYS A 33 -6.96 9.96 12.25
C CYS A 33 -6.04 10.68 13.24
N ARG A 34 -5.27 9.92 14.03
CA ARG A 34 -4.30 10.48 14.98
C ARG A 34 -3.15 11.19 14.27
N ILE A 35 -2.52 10.57 13.28
CA ILE A 35 -1.44 11.19 12.49
C ILE A 35 -1.94 12.51 11.90
N ARG A 36 -3.13 12.50 11.28
CA ARG A 36 -3.71 13.69 10.66
C ARG A 36 -4.01 14.80 11.66
N SER A 37 -4.41 14.47 12.91
CA SER A 37 -4.62 15.49 13.95
C SER A 37 -3.35 16.21 14.38
N PHE A 38 -2.18 15.58 14.22
CA PHE A 38 -0.87 16.17 14.55
C PHE A 38 -0.13 16.75 13.33
N GLY A 39 -0.64 16.51 12.13
CA GLY A 39 -0.11 17.01 10.87
C GLY A 39 0.41 15.87 9.98
N TRP A 40 -0.34 15.54 8.93
CA TRP A 40 0.01 14.47 7.98
C TRP A 40 1.35 14.73 7.30
N GLU A 41 1.51 15.93 6.75
CA GLU A 41 2.71 16.39 6.03
C GLU A 41 3.97 16.31 6.89
N GLU A 42 3.85 16.62 8.19
CA GLU A 42 4.96 16.51 9.12
C GLU A 42 5.33 15.05 9.46
N CYS A 43 4.37 14.14 9.37
CA CYS A 43 4.57 12.72 9.63
C CYS A 43 5.07 11.95 8.39
N GLU A 44 4.80 12.45 7.19
CA GLU A 44 5.16 11.81 5.92
C GLU A 44 6.62 11.32 5.87
N PRO A 45 7.66 12.13 6.20
CA PRO A 45 9.05 11.66 6.13
C PRO A 45 9.33 10.47 7.03
N THR A 46 8.65 10.39 8.17
CA THR A 46 8.78 9.28 9.12
C THR A 46 8.10 8.02 8.58
N LEU A 47 6.91 8.17 7.99
CA LEU A 47 6.20 7.05 7.36
C LEU A 47 7.00 6.48 6.19
N MET A 48 7.57 7.35 5.34
CA MET A 48 8.45 6.95 4.24
C MET A 48 9.67 6.17 4.74
N ALA A 49 10.36 6.69 5.77
CA ALA A 49 11.52 6.01 6.35
C ALA A 49 11.18 4.63 6.93
N GLU A 50 10.01 4.47 7.56
CA GLU A 50 9.55 3.19 8.09
C GLU A 50 9.07 2.22 6.98
N LEU A 51 8.58 2.71 5.83
CA LEU A 51 8.34 1.85 4.66
C LEU A 51 9.64 1.31 4.04
N GLU A 52 10.74 2.07 4.12
CA GLU A 52 12.04 1.65 3.59
C GLU A 52 12.77 0.69 4.53
N THR A 53 12.84 1.05 5.82
CA THR A 53 13.73 0.42 6.80
C THR A 53 13.02 -0.36 7.91
N GLY A 54 11.70 -0.21 8.02
CA GLY A 54 10.89 -0.85 9.05
C GLY A 54 10.79 -2.36 8.87
N SER A 55 10.37 -3.05 9.93
CA SER A 55 10.05 -4.49 9.87
C SER A 55 8.80 -4.73 9.01
N ALA A 56 8.59 -5.96 8.57
CA ALA A 56 7.42 -6.33 7.76
C ALA A 56 6.09 -5.89 8.38
N SER A 57 5.92 -6.06 9.70
CA SER A 57 4.72 -5.63 10.42
C SER A 57 4.55 -4.11 10.44
N VAL A 58 5.64 -3.36 10.55
CA VAL A 58 5.58 -1.89 10.50
C VAL A 58 5.23 -1.42 9.09
N LYS A 59 5.87 -1.99 8.06
CA LYS A 59 5.53 -1.70 6.67
C LYS A 59 4.05 -1.95 6.39
N GLN A 60 3.51 -3.09 6.83
CA GLN A 60 2.08 -3.41 6.71
C GLN A 60 1.19 -2.38 7.41
N LEU A 61 1.54 -1.97 8.63
CA LEU A 61 0.79 -0.95 9.36
C LEU A 61 0.80 0.40 8.63
N VAL A 62 1.97 0.84 8.15
CA VAL A 62 2.12 2.12 7.43
C VAL A 62 1.36 2.07 6.10
N LEU A 63 1.42 0.96 5.35
CA LEU A 63 0.61 0.76 4.15
C LEU A 63 -0.89 0.82 4.46
N GLY A 64 -1.31 0.25 5.60
CA GLY A 64 -2.68 0.38 6.10
C GLY A 64 -3.06 1.83 6.37
N VAL A 65 -2.20 2.62 7.02
CA VAL A 65 -2.44 4.05 7.27
C VAL A 65 -2.58 4.82 5.95
N ILE A 66 -1.69 4.56 4.98
CA ILE A 66 -1.74 5.20 3.65
C ILE A 66 -3.04 4.87 2.93
N ARG A 67 -3.50 3.62 3.01
CA ARG A 67 -4.77 3.19 2.44
C ARG A 67 -5.94 3.97 3.05
N GLU A 68 -6.01 4.03 4.37
CA GLU A 68 -7.08 4.75 5.08
C GLU A 68 -7.05 6.26 4.81
N GLU A 69 -5.87 6.84 4.61
CA GLU A 69 -5.71 8.25 4.23
C GLU A 69 -6.22 8.50 2.81
N SER A 70 -5.85 7.63 1.85
CA SER A 70 -6.35 7.67 0.46
C SER A 70 -7.88 7.55 0.41
N ASP A 71 -8.43 6.54 1.09
CA ASP A 71 -9.85 6.22 1.07
C ASP A 71 -10.71 7.37 1.68
N GLN A 72 -10.19 8.08 2.68
CA GLN A 72 -10.93 9.16 3.37
C GLN A 72 -10.72 10.55 2.75
N PHE A 73 -9.52 10.84 2.25
CA PHE A 73 -9.09 12.19 1.91
C PHE A 73 -8.58 12.35 0.48
N GLY A 74 -8.51 11.25 -0.27
CA GLY A 74 -8.14 11.21 -1.68
C GLY A 74 -6.63 11.05 -1.92
N ASP A 75 -6.34 10.57 -3.11
CA ASP A 75 -5.02 10.05 -3.51
C ASP A 75 -3.92 11.13 -3.57
N GLU A 76 -4.30 12.41 -3.70
CA GLU A 76 -3.32 13.51 -3.79
C GLU A 76 -2.52 13.65 -2.48
N SER A 77 -3.13 13.35 -1.33
CA SER A 77 -2.47 13.43 -0.01
C SER A 77 -1.40 12.36 0.23
N VAL A 78 -1.46 11.28 -0.54
CA VAL A 78 -0.61 10.08 -0.40
C VAL A 78 0.23 9.83 -1.65
N ARG A 79 0.23 10.78 -2.59
CA ARG A 79 0.90 10.68 -3.89
C ARG A 79 2.42 10.52 -3.78
N SER A 80 3.02 11.11 -2.75
CA SER A 80 4.45 10.99 -2.43
C SER A 80 4.87 9.54 -2.14
N PHE A 81 3.94 8.69 -1.68
CA PHE A 81 4.20 7.30 -1.32
C PHE A 81 4.19 6.34 -2.50
N VAL A 82 3.70 6.74 -3.68
CA VAL A 82 3.47 5.83 -4.81
C VAL A 82 4.71 5.02 -5.18
N LEU A 83 5.87 5.68 -5.32
CA LEU A 83 7.12 4.99 -5.66
C LEU A 83 7.51 3.95 -4.61
N GLN A 84 7.33 4.28 -3.34
CA GLN A 84 7.67 3.38 -2.23
C GLN A 84 6.71 2.20 -2.16
N VAL A 85 5.40 2.45 -2.30
CA VAL A 85 4.37 1.41 -2.35
C VAL A 85 4.62 0.43 -3.50
N VAL A 86 4.95 0.93 -4.69
CA VAL A 86 5.26 0.10 -5.87
C VAL A 86 6.53 -0.73 -5.65
N SER A 87 7.53 -0.19 -4.95
CA SER A 87 8.73 -0.98 -4.60
C SER A 87 8.39 -2.18 -3.70
N LEU A 88 7.43 -2.02 -2.80
CA LEU A 88 7.00 -3.04 -1.84
C LEU A 88 6.16 -4.17 -2.46
N LEU A 89 5.70 -4.02 -3.71
CA LEU A 89 5.15 -5.14 -4.49
C LEU A 89 6.19 -6.26 -4.73
N LYS A 90 7.48 -5.97 -4.53
CA LYS A 90 8.59 -6.92 -4.63
C LYS A 90 9.22 -7.26 -3.28
N ASP A 91 8.60 -6.85 -2.18
CA ASP A 91 9.12 -7.14 -0.83
C ASP A 91 9.22 -8.65 -0.60
N GLU A 92 10.18 -9.10 0.20
CA GLU A 92 10.37 -10.53 0.50
C GLU A 92 9.20 -11.09 1.34
N ASP A 93 8.62 -10.25 2.20
CA ASP A 93 7.51 -10.64 3.06
C ASP A 93 6.19 -10.62 2.27
N ARG A 94 5.54 -11.78 2.25
CA ARG A 94 4.26 -12.00 1.56
C ARG A 94 3.15 -11.07 2.03
N LEU A 95 3.06 -10.80 3.34
CA LEU A 95 2.02 -9.94 3.88
C LEU A 95 2.29 -8.47 3.52
N VAL A 96 3.56 -8.06 3.44
CA VAL A 96 3.92 -6.73 2.91
C VAL A 96 3.50 -6.60 1.45
N ARG A 97 3.79 -7.60 0.60
CA ARG A 97 3.33 -7.59 -0.80
C ARG A 97 1.81 -7.48 -0.90
N MET A 98 1.08 -8.25 -0.09
CA MET A 98 -0.39 -8.19 -0.05
C MET A 98 -0.92 -6.81 0.37
N SER A 99 -0.34 -6.22 1.42
CA SER A 99 -0.67 -4.84 1.83
C SER A 99 -0.33 -3.81 0.76
N ALA A 100 0.77 -4.00 0.02
CA ALA A 100 1.16 -3.11 -1.07
C ALA A 100 0.18 -3.18 -2.24
N ILE A 101 -0.34 -4.36 -2.59
CA ILE A 101 -1.40 -4.51 -3.60
C ILE A 101 -2.65 -3.73 -3.19
N HIS A 102 -3.11 -3.86 -1.94
CA HIS A 102 -4.26 -3.09 -1.45
C HIS A 102 -4.02 -1.59 -1.45
N ALA A 103 -2.81 -1.14 -1.08
CA ALA A 103 -2.46 0.27 -1.13
C ALA A 103 -2.49 0.80 -2.57
N VAL A 104 -1.93 0.06 -3.54
CA VAL A 104 -2.01 0.40 -4.97
C VAL A 104 -3.46 0.56 -5.45
N GLU A 105 -4.33 -0.36 -5.05
CA GLU A 105 -5.75 -0.34 -5.39
C GLU A 105 -6.45 0.92 -4.88
N SER A 106 -6.23 1.29 -3.62
CA SER A 106 -6.79 2.51 -3.01
C SER A 106 -6.20 3.79 -3.58
N LEU A 107 -4.90 3.80 -3.90
CA LEU A 107 -4.22 4.96 -4.52
C LEU A 107 -4.64 5.18 -5.99
N ARG A 108 -5.36 4.23 -6.60
CA ARG A 108 -5.80 4.25 -8.01
C ARG A 108 -4.66 4.53 -9.00
N VAL A 109 -3.46 4.04 -8.72
CA VAL A 109 -2.28 4.23 -9.56
C VAL A 109 -2.23 3.17 -10.64
N SER A 110 -2.28 3.58 -11.91
CA SER A 110 -2.27 2.68 -13.07
C SER A 110 -1.10 2.91 -14.03
N ASP A 111 0.07 3.34 -13.52
CA ASP A 111 1.24 3.54 -14.38
C ASP A 111 1.85 2.21 -14.86
N ASP A 112 2.67 2.27 -15.92
CA ASP A 112 3.28 1.09 -16.54
C ASP A 112 4.13 0.25 -15.56
N ASN A 113 4.75 0.88 -14.55
CA ASN A 113 5.55 0.18 -13.56
C ASN A 113 4.67 -0.61 -12.60
N VAL A 114 3.54 -0.04 -12.17
CA VAL A 114 2.53 -0.73 -11.35
C VAL A 114 1.96 -1.91 -12.11
N VAL A 115 1.53 -1.70 -13.34
CA VAL A 115 0.95 -2.75 -14.19
C VAL A 115 1.97 -3.88 -14.40
N ALA A 116 3.23 -3.55 -14.69
CA ALA A 116 4.29 -4.55 -14.84
C ALA A 116 4.56 -5.33 -13.54
N ALA A 117 4.59 -4.65 -12.40
CA ALA A 117 4.80 -5.29 -11.09
C ALA A 117 3.64 -6.22 -10.72
N LEU A 118 2.38 -5.78 -10.88
CA LEU A 118 1.21 -6.63 -10.63
C LEU A 118 1.16 -7.83 -11.58
N ARG A 119 1.46 -7.65 -12.88
CA ARG A 119 1.57 -8.77 -13.85
C ARG A 119 2.62 -9.79 -13.41
N HIS A 120 3.75 -9.33 -12.88
CA HIS A 120 4.77 -10.23 -12.35
C HIS A 120 4.25 -11.05 -11.16
N ILE A 121 3.50 -10.43 -10.24
CA ILE A 121 2.88 -11.15 -9.11
C ILE A 121 1.88 -12.19 -9.62
N VAL A 122 1.00 -11.84 -10.56
CA VAL A 122 0.03 -12.76 -11.17
C VAL A 122 0.70 -14.00 -11.76
N ALA A 123 1.88 -13.85 -12.37
CA ALA A 123 2.56 -14.94 -13.05
C ALA A 123 3.45 -15.81 -12.13
N ASN A 124 3.97 -15.26 -11.04
CA ASN A 124 5.08 -15.88 -10.30
C ASN A 124 4.82 -16.08 -8.80
N ASP A 125 3.79 -15.46 -8.22
CA ASP A 125 3.50 -15.55 -6.79
C ASP A 125 2.45 -16.62 -6.46
N GLU A 126 2.20 -16.83 -5.18
CA GLU A 126 1.20 -17.82 -4.72
C GLU A 126 -0.23 -17.45 -5.16
N PRO A 127 -1.16 -18.44 -5.26
CA PRO A 127 -2.49 -18.22 -5.83
C PRO A 127 -3.30 -17.10 -5.17
N ILE A 128 -3.13 -16.88 -3.86
CA ILE A 128 -3.85 -15.82 -3.13
C ILE A 128 -3.37 -14.45 -3.60
N LEU A 129 -2.05 -14.22 -3.62
CA LEU A 129 -1.46 -12.96 -4.09
C LEU A 129 -1.71 -12.75 -5.58
N ALA A 130 -1.58 -13.81 -6.39
CA ALA A 130 -1.85 -13.75 -7.82
C ALA A 130 -3.31 -13.37 -8.11
N SER A 131 -4.27 -13.94 -7.37
CA SER A 131 -5.69 -13.57 -7.49
C SER A 131 -5.92 -12.11 -7.10
N GLN A 132 -5.33 -11.64 -6.01
CA GLN A 132 -5.50 -10.26 -5.56
C GLN A 132 -4.91 -9.28 -6.59
N ALA A 133 -3.67 -9.52 -7.05
CA ALA A 133 -3.02 -8.69 -8.06
C ALA A 133 -3.80 -8.65 -9.38
N LEU A 134 -4.42 -9.78 -9.78
CA LEU A 134 -5.28 -9.82 -10.96
C LEU A 134 -6.53 -8.96 -10.76
N THR A 135 -7.20 -9.05 -9.61
CA THR A 135 -8.36 -8.20 -9.30
C THR A 135 -7.96 -6.73 -9.37
N THR A 136 -6.87 -6.34 -8.70
CA THR A 136 -6.37 -4.96 -8.70
C THR A 136 -6.03 -4.49 -10.12
N LEU A 137 -5.41 -5.33 -10.96
CA LEU A 137 -5.17 -5.01 -12.37
C LEU A 137 -6.47 -4.71 -13.12
N LEU A 138 -7.51 -5.53 -12.94
CA LEU A 138 -8.80 -5.36 -13.60
C LEU A 138 -9.53 -4.10 -13.13
N GLU A 139 -9.39 -3.72 -11.86
CA GLU A 139 -9.96 -2.47 -11.34
C GLU A 139 -9.25 -1.23 -11.86
N LEU A 140 -7.94 -1.32 -12.09
CA LEU A 140 -7.12 -0.24 -12.66
C LEU A 140 -7.16 -0.19 -14.20
N ASP A 141 -7.76 -1.19 -14.86
CA ASP A 141 -7.82 -1.38 -16.32
C ASP A 141 -8.80 -0.41 -17.00
N LEU A 142 -8.50 0.89 -16.90
CA LEU A 142 -9.32 1.99 -17.43
C LEU A 142 -9.52 1.94 -18.96
N ASP A 143 -8.61 1.29 -19.68
CA ASP A 143 -8.65 1.14 -21.15
C ASP A 143 -9.05 -0.28 -21.62
N HIS A 144 -9.41 -1.16 -20.67
CA HIS A 144 -9.77 -2.56 -20.92
C HIS A 144 -8.68 -3.40 -21.62
N THR A 145 -7.43 -2.94 -21.62
CA THR A 145 -6.31 -3.64 -22.27
C THR A 145 -6.03 -4.99 -21.59
N VAL A 146 -6.01 -5.01 -20.26
CA VAL A 146 -5.77 -6.25 -19.49
C VAL A 146 -6.89 -7.26 -19.72
N ILE A 147 -8.15 -6.80 -19.74
CA ILE A 147 -9.32 -7.64 -20.04
C ILE A 147 -9.21 -8.26 -21.44
N GLN A 148 -8.81 -7.49 -22.45
CA GLN A 148 -8.67 -7.98 -23.82
C GLN A 148 -7.59 -9.05 -23.95
N GLU A 149 -6.42 -8.84 -23.33
CA GLU A 149 -5.34 -9.83 -23.31
C GLU A 149 -5.79 -11.16 -22.69
N ILE A 150 -6.49 -11.11 -21.56
CA ILE A 150 -7.01 -12.29 -20.87
C ILE A 150 -8.04 -13.02 -21.76
N ALA A 151 -8.95 -12.28 -22.38
CA ALA A 151 -9.98 -12.85 -23.25
C ALA A 151 -9.38 -13.61 -24.45
N VAL A 152 -8.29 -13.11 -25.04
CA VAL A 152 -7.57 -13.80 -26.13
C VAL A 152 -6.99 -15.13 -25.62
N ARG A 153 -6.28 -15.12 -24.49
CA ARG A 153 -5.67 -16.33 -23.92
C ARG A 153 -6.69 -17.39 -23.54
N PHE A 154 -7.87 -16.99 -23.04
CA PHE A 154 -8.96 -17.93 -22.77
C PHE A 154 -9.49 -18.57 -24.06
N ARG A 155 -9.65 -17.79 -25.13
CA ARG A 155 -10.11 -18.29 -26.43
C ARG A 155 -9.12 -19.32 -27.00
N GLU A 156 -7.83 -19.02 -26.98
CA GLU A 156 -6.76 -19.92 -27.46
C GLU A 156 -6.66 -21.24 -26.69
N ARG A 157 -7.06 -21.27 -25.42
CA ARG A 157 -7.07 -22.49 -24.59
C ARG A 157 -8.35 -23.33 -24.78
N SER A 158 -9.36 -22.77 -25.42
CA SER A 158 -10.68 -23.40 -25.63
C SER A 158 -10.78 -24.14 -26.96
N GLU A 159 -9.79 -23.95 -27.84
CA GLU A 159 -9.62 -24.61 -29.16
C GLU A 159 -8.63 -25.77 -29.05
#